data_AF-A0A3B8X059-F1
#
_entry.id   AF-A0A3B8X059-F1
#
_cell.length_a   1.000
_cell.length_b   1.000
_cell.length_c   1.000
_cell.angle_alpha   90.00
_cell.angle_beta   90.00
_cell.angle_gamma   90.00
#
_symmetry.space_group_name_H-M   'P 1'
#
loop_
_entity.id
_entity.type
_entity.pdbx_description
1 polymer ?
#
loop_
_entity_poly.entity_id
_entity_poly.type
_entity_poly.pdbx_seq_one_letter_code
_entity_poly.pdbx_strand_id
1 'polypeptide(L)'
;MRQRFSASMDEVNDYYQALLPEVMPIAEHLSHWPLAELPEEQKPLLYMALMFMETAMSAEFFFEPDVPDALGAEHMQVFSGRSEQLVNR
;
A
#
# COMPACT_ATOMS: atom_id res chain seq x y z
N MET A 1 -5.81 0.36 2.16
CA MET A 1 -6.05 -1.03 2.59
C MET A 1 -7.52 -1.45 2.58
N ARG A 2 -8.46 -0.71 3.20
CA ARG A 2 -9.88 -1.13 3.29
C ARG A 2 -10.57 -1.42 1.93
N GLN A 3 -10.18 -0.72 0.87
CA GLN A 3 -10.70 -0.95 -0.49
C GLN A 3 -10.04 -2.14 -1.22
N ARG A 4 -8.88 -2.63 -0.76
CA ARG A 4 -8.17 -3.75 -1.41
C ARG A 4 -8.92 -5.08 -1.23
N PHE A 5 -9.49 -5.31 -0.05
CA PHE A 5 -10.24 -6.55 0.25
C PHE A 5 -11.54 -6.69 -0.57
N SER A 6 -12.07 -5.60 -1.11
CA SER A 6 -13.23 -5.64 -2.00
C SER A 6 -12.85 -5.72 -3.48
N ALA A 7 -11.56 -5.64 -3.81
CA ALA A 7 -11.09 -5.73 -5.19
C ALA A 7 -11.08 -7.19 -5.65
N SER A 8 -11.55 -7.42 -6.87
CA SER A 8 -11.38 -8.68 -7.58
C SER A 8 -9.91 -8.92 -7.94
N MET A 9 -9.53 -10.16 -8.21
CA MET A 9 -8.19 -10.47 -8.70
C MET A 9 -7.89 -9.80 -10.04
N ASP A 10 -8.90 -9.60 -10.89
CA ASP A 10 -8.72 -8.91 -12.17
C ASP A 10 -8.31 -7.45 -11.94
N GLU A 11 -8.95 -6.75 -11.00
CA GLU A 11 -8.57 -5.38 -10.64
C GLU A 11 -7.16 -5.30 -10.01
N VAL A 12 -6.77 -6.29 -9.22
CA VAL A 12 -5.40 -6.38 -8.66
C VAL A 12 -4.38 -6.58 -9.78
N ASN A 13 -4.66 -7.46 -10.73
CA ASN A 13 -3.78 -7.74 -11.85
C ASN A 13 -3.66 -6.55 -12.80
N ASP A 14 -4.78 -5.90 -13.14
CA ASP A 14 -4.81 -4.72 -14.00
C ASP A 14 -3.97 -3.59 -13.39
N TYR A 15 -4.14 -3.35 -12.08
CA TYR A 15 -3.33 -2.38 -11.35
C TYR A 15 -1.84 -2.73 -11.36
N TYR A 16 -1.50 -3.97 -11.01
CA TYR A 16 -0.11 -4.43 -10.94
C TYR A 16 0.57 -4.30 -12.31
N GLN A 17 -0.06 -4.76 -13.38
CA GLN A 17 0.49 -4.68 -14.74
C GLN A 17 0.65 -3.24 -15.22
N ALA A 18 -0.27 -2.34 -14.84
CA ALA A 18 -0.17 -0.93 -15.19
C ALA A 18 1.00 -0.22 -14.50
N LEU A 19 1.29 -0.55 -13.23
CA LEU A 19 2.39 0.08 -12.49
C LEU A 19 3.74 -0.61 -12.65
N LEU A 20 3.79 -1.88 -13.06
CA LEU A 20 5.03 -2.62 -13.23
C LEU A 20 6.11 -1.87 -14.05
N PRO A 21 5.80 -1.28 -15.23
CA PRO A 21 6.80 -0.51 -15.99
C PRO A 21 7.09 0.86 -15.37
N GLU A 22 6.18 1.41 -14.56
CA GLU A 22 6.24 2.78 -14.03
C GLU A 22 6.90 2.87 -12.65
N VAL A 23 7.08 1.74 -11.94
CA VAL A 23 7.59 1.78 -10.55
C VAL A 23 8.99 2.38 -10.45
N MET A 24 9.87 2.06 -11.41
CA MET A 24 11.23 2.61 -11.45
C MET A 24 11.23 4.10 -11.84
N PRO A 25 10.53 4.55 -12.91
CA PRO A 25 10.33 5.96 -13.18
C PRO A 25 9.76 6.77 -12.01
N ILE A 26 8.77 6.22 -11.30
CA ILE A 26 8.18 6.85 -10.11
C ILE A 26 9.23 6.99 -9.00
N ALA A 27 9.99 5.93 -8.72
CA ALA A 27 11.05 5.96 -7.70
C ALA A 27 12.14 6.98 -8.04
N GLU A 28 12.57 7.05 -9.31
CA GLU A 28 13.54 8.04 -9.78
C GLU A 28 12.99 9.47 -9.63
N HIS A 29 11.75 9.71 -10.03
CA HIS A 29 11.11 11.01 -9.86
C HIS A 29 11.03 11.43 -8.39
N LEU A 30 10.61 10.54 -7.50
CA LEU A 30 10.49 10.82 -6.06
C LEU A 30 11.85 11.03 -5.38
N SER A 31 12.95 10.54 -5.96
CA SER A 31 14.30 10.67 -5.40
C SER A 31 14.84 12.10 -5.34
N HIS A 32 14.19 13.06 -6.01
CA HIS A 32 14.55 14.49 -5.97
C HIS A 32 14.30 15.16 -4.61
N TRP A 33 13.55 14.51 -3.72
CA TRP A 33 13.26 15.04 -2.39
C TRP A 33 13.66 14.05 -1.28
N PRO A 34 14.18 14.53 -0.15
CA PRO A 34 14.17 13.75 1.08
C PRO A 34 12.74 13.32 1.42
N LEU A 35 12.53 12.08 1.87
CA LEU A 35 11.20 11.55 2.13
C LEU A 35 10.37 12.40 3.11
N ALA A 36 11.03 12.97 4.13
CA ALA A 36 10.39 13.84 5.13
C ALA A 36 9.96 15.20 4.58
N GLU A 37 10.48 15.58 3.41
CA GLU A 37 10.26 16.88 2.75
C GLU A 37 9.53 16.71 1.41
N LEU A 38 8.92 15.53 1.18
CA LEU A 38 8.21 15.24 -0.06
C LEU A 38 7.00 16.18 -0.22
N PRO A 39 6.90 16.95 -1.34
CA PRO A 39 5.77 17.84 -1.56
C PRO A 39 4.44 17.06 -1.59
N GLU A 40 3.38 17.68 -1.08
CA GLU A 40 2.04 17.05 -1.02
C GLU A 40 1.57 16.55 -2.39
N GLU A 41 1.87 17.30 -3.44
CA GLU A 41 1.51 16.99 -4.83
C GLU A 41 2.18 15.70 -5.34
N GLN A 42 3.30 15.28 -4.74
CA GLN A 42 4.05 14.08 -5.13
C GLN A 42 3.66 12.84 -4.32
N LYS A 43 2.98 13.01 -3.18
CA LYS A 43 2.53 11.89 -2.34
C LYS A 43 1.64 10.87 -3.07
N PRO A 44 0.76 11.24 -4.01
CA PRO A 44 -0.01 10.25 -4.77
C PRO A 44 0.88 9.23 -5.50
N LEU A 45 2.01 9.66 -6.08
CA LEU A 45 2.95 8.76 -6.76
C LEU A 45 3.61 7.80 -5.76
N LEU A 46 4.00 8.32 -4.58
CA LEU A 46 4.53 7.49 -3.50
C LEU A 46 3.50 6.43 -3.07
N TYR A 47 2.25 6.82 -2.85
CA TYR A 47 1.21 5.89 -2.44
C TYR A 47 0.89 4.84 -3.50
N MET A 48 0.97 5.18 -4.79
CA MET A 48 0.87 4.18 -5.86
C MET A 48 2.05 3.20 -5.81
N ALA A 49 3.29 3.67 -5.69
CA ALA A 49 4.45 2.76 -5.58
C ALA A 49 4.38 1.84 -4.34
N LEU A 50 3.91 2.37 -3.20
CA LEU A 50 3.67 1.57 -1.99
C LEU A 50 2.57 0.52 -2.21
N MET A 51 1.46 0.91 -2.85
CA MET A 51 0.36 0.00 -3.13
C MET A 51 0.79 -1.11 -4.11
N PHE A 52 1.61 -0.79 -5.11
CA PHE A 52 2.23 -1.78 -6.00
C PHE A 52 2.98 -2.87 -5.22
N MET A 53 3.83 -2.49 -4.26
CA MET A 53 4.54 -3.46 -3.42
C MET A 53 3.60 -4.35 -2.61
N GLU A 54 2.50 -3.80 -2.08
CA GLU A 54 1.48 -4.56 -1.35
C GLU A 54 0.72 -5.53 -2.27
N THR A 55 0.44 -5.14 -3.53
CA THR A 55 -0.24 -6.00 -4.50
C THR A 55 0.66 -7.06 -5.12
N ALA A 56 1.98 -6.88 -5.11
CA ALA A 56 2.93 -7.83 -5.70
C ALA A 56 2.76 -9.24 -5.09
N MET A 57 2.55 -9.34 -3.78
CA MET A 57 2.31 -10.61 -3.12
C MET A 57 1.04 -11.32 -3.63
N SER A 58 -0.05 -10.56 -3.81
CA SER A 58 -1.30 -11.07 -4.36
C SER A 58 -1.15 -11.50 -5.82
N ALA A 59 -0.46 -10.71 -6.65
CA ALA A 59 -0.32 -10.96 -8.08
C ALA A 59 0.70 -12.07 -8.42
N GLU A 60 1.81 -12.16 -7.68
CA GLU A 60 2.95 -13.02 -8.03
C GLU A 60 2.99 -14.35 -7.26
N PHE A 61 2.40 -14.40 -6.05
CA PHE A 61 2.59 -15.53 -5.15
C PHE A 61 1.29 -16.18 -4.68
N PHE A 62 0.35 -15.39 -4.15
CA PHE A 62 -0.90 -15.95 -3.62
C PHE A 62 -1.93 -16.25 -4.71
N PHE A 63 -1.96 -15.43 -5.76
CA PHE A 63 -3.03 -15.43 -6.77
C PHE A 63 -4.42 -15.22 -6.16
N GLU A 64 -4.47 -14.58 -4.99
CA GLU A 64 -5.68 -14.19 -4.27
C GLU A 64 -5.56 -12.72 -3.80
N PRO A 65 -6.67 -11.97 -3.69
CA PRO A 65 -6.64 -10.55 -3.34
C PRO A 65 -6.13 -10.31 -1.91
N ASP A 66 -6.03 -11.37 -1.11
CA ASP A 66 -5.55 -11.33 0.26
C ASP A 66 -4.65 -12.53 0.57
N VAL A 67 -4.00 -12.49 1.74
CA VAL A 67 -3.17 -13.58 2.24
C VAL A 67 -4.06 -14.79 2.57
N PRO A 68 -3.81 -15.97 1.97
CA PRO A 68 -4.57 -17.18 2.28
C PRO A 68 -4.48 -17.53 3.78
N ASP A 69 -5.59 -17.96 4.36
CA ASP A 69 -5.72 -18.35 5.77
C ASP A 69 -5.38 -17.24 6.80
N ALA A 70 -5.28 -15.97 6.37
CA ALA A 70 -5.09 -14.86 7.31
C ALA A 70 -6.35 -14.60 8.14
N LEU A 71 -6.14 -14.26 9.42
CA LEU A 71 -7.20 -13.74 10.26
C LEU A 71 -7.54 -12.32 9.79
N GLY A 72 -8.77 -12.11 9.33
CA GLY A 72 -9.26 -10.81 8.91
C GLY A 72 -9.21 -9.77 10.03
N ALA A 73 -9.25 -8.49 9.64
CA ALA A 73 -9.16 -7.37 10.59
C ALA A 73 -10.28 -7.38 11.65
N GLU A 74 -11.42 -8.01 11.37
CA GLU A 74 -12.52 -8.25 12.30
C GLU A 74 -12.13 -9.13 13.49
N HIS A 75 -11.05 -9.90 13.38
CA HIS A 75 -10.49 -10.72 14.45
C HIS A 75 -9.40 -9.99 15.25
N MET A 76 -9.07 -8.74 14.90
CA MET A 76 -8.08 -7.93 15.62
C MET A 76 -8.75 -6.93 16.56
N GLN A 77 -8.36 -6.97 17.83
CA GLN A 77 -8.73 -5.94 18.80
C GLN A 77 -7.60 -4.93 18.93
N VAL A 78 -7.82 -3.70 18.44
CA VAL A 78 -6.86 -2.59 18.59
C VAL A 78 -7.03 -1.96 19.96
N PHE A 79 -5.97 -2.00 20.77
CA PHE A 79 -5.88 -1.21 22.00
C PHE A 79 -5.11 0.07 21.72
N SER A 80 -5.69 1.22 22.03
CA SER A 80 -4.97 2.49 21.98
C SER A 80 -3.75 2.42 22.92
N GLY A 81 -2.55 2.45 22.36
CA GLY A 81 -1.32 2.45 23.14
C GLY A 81 -1.15 3.78 23.89
N ARG A 82 -0.45 3.75 25.03
CA ARG A 82 -0.05 4.93 25.84
C ARG A 82 0.59 6.06 25.00
N SER A 83 1.17 5.72 23.84
CA SER A 83 1.79 6.63 22.88
C SER A 83 0.79 7.64 22.28
N GLU A 84 -0.47 7.27 22.03
CA GLU A 84 -1.50 8.18 21.49
C GLU A 84 -1.94 9.25 22.49
N GLN A 85 -1.83 8.95 23.80
CA GLN A 85 -2.14 9.92 24.86
C GLN A 85 -1.04 10.98 25.05
N LEU A 86 0.17 10.73 24.57
CA LEU A 86 1.30 11.65 24.68
C LEU A 86 1.37 12.65 23.52
N VAL A 87 0.81 12.32 22.36
CA VAL A 87 0.83 13.19 21.16
C VAL A 87 -0.32 14.22 21.20
N ASN A 88 -1.36 13.98 21.99
CA ASN A 88 -2.51 14.87 22.15
C ASN A 88 -2.43 15.79 23.40
N ARG A 89 -1.23 16.11 23.89
CA ARG A 89 -1.01 17.05 25.00
C ARG A 89 -0.18 18.25 24.58
#